data_AF-A0A2G9TGC3-F1
#
_entry.id   AF-A0A2G9TGC3-F1
#
_cell.length_a   1.000
_cell.length_b   1.000
_cell.length_c   1.000
_cell.angle_alpha   90.00
_cell.angle_beta   90.00
_cell.angle_gamma   90.00
#
_symmetry.space_group_name_H-M   'P 1'
#
loop_
_entity.id
_entity.type
_entity.pdbx_description
1 polymer ?
#
loop_
_entity_poly.entity_id
_entity_poly.type
_entity_poly.pdbx_seq_one_letter_code
_entity_poly.pdbx_strand_id
1 'polypeptide(L)'
;CGGARICFIFHETFGKSLESVNPLENLTQMDILTAIRNATGPRPALFVPEVAFELLVKRQIQRLEEPSLRCVELVHEEMQRMVKHCGLTTQ
;
A
#
# COMPACT_ATOMS: atom_id res chain seq x y z
N CYS A 1 -7.14 -9.40 25.52
CA CYS A 1 -6.73 -10.65 24.82
C CYS A 1 -6.00 -10.28 23.54
N GLY A 2 -4.89 -10.95 23.19
CA GLY A 2 -4.08 -10.58 22.03
C GLY A 2 -4.82 -10.67 20.68
N GLY A 3 -5.81 -11.57 20.55
CA GLY A 3 -6.67 -11.63 19.37
C GLY A 3 -7.45 -10.34 19.09
N ALA A 4 -7.93 -9.64 20.13
CA ALA A 4 -8.61 -8.35 19.97
C ALA A 4 -7.64 -7.26 19.49
N ARG A 5 -6.37 -7.32 19.92
CA ARG A 5 -5.33 -6.39 19.49
C ARG A 5 -4.92 -6.63 18.03
N ILE A 6 -4.82 -7.89 17.59
CA ILE A 6 -4.60 -8.22 16.17
C ILE A 6 -5.77 -7.72 15.31
N CYS A 7 -7.02 -7.92 15.75
CA CYS A 7 -8.19 -7.40 15.04
C CYS A 7 -8.15 -5.86 14.89
N PHE A 8 -7.74 -5.15 15.95
CA PHE A 8 -7.52 -3.71 15.91
C PHE A 8 -6.42 -3.30 14.93
N ILE A 9 -5.31 -4.05 14.86
CA ILE A 9 -4.22 -3.78 13.90
C ILE A 9 -4.75 -3.88 12.46
N PHE A 10 -5.55 -4.91 12.13
CA PHE A 10 -6.08 -5.06 10.78
C PHE A 10 -7.11 -3.99 10.40
N HIS A 11 -8.07 -3.68 11.27
CA HIS A 11 -9.19 -2.81 10.89
C HIS A 11 -8.89 -1.34 11.15
N GLU A 12 -8.40 -1.01 12.35
CA GLU A 12 -8.26 0.37 12.78
C GLU A 12 -6.91 0.97 12.40
N THR A 13 -5.84 0.16 12.41
CA THR A 13 -4.51 0.66 12.06
C THR A 13 -4.27 0.54 10.56
N PHE A 14 -4.28 -0.67 10.03
CA PHE A 14 -4.02 -0.90 8.62
C PHE A 14 -5.09 -0.31 7.70
N GLY A 15 -6.38 -0.44 8.06
CA GLY A 15 -7.47 0.22 7.33
C GLY A 15 -7.27 1.72 7.19
N LYS A 16 -7.03 2.44 8.30
CA LYS A 16 -6.74 3.89 8.25
C LYS A 16 -5.47 4.23 7.50
N SER A 17 -4.43 3.40 7.61
CA SER A 17 -3.20 3.57 6.82
C SER A 17 -3.48 3.49 5.32
N LEU A 18 -4.28 2.52 4.87
CA LEU A 18 -4.69 2.42 3.47
C LEU A 18 -5.56 3.62 3.03
N GLU A 19 -6.53 4.03 3.85
CA GLU A 19 -7.39 5.18 3.56
C GLU A 19 -6.61 6.51 3.47
N SER A 20 -5.49 6.62 4.19
CA SER A 20 -4.62 7.79 4.13
C SER A 20 -3.79 7.88 2.84
N VAL A 21 -3.70 6.79 2.06
CA VAL A 21 -3.01 6.79 0.77
C VAL A 21 -3.88 7.53 -0.25
N ASN A 22 -3.52 8.77 -0.55
CA ASN A 22 -4.22 9.56 -1.57
C ASN A 22 -3.99 8.95 -2.97
N PRO A 23 -5.04 8.49 -3.67
CA PRO A 23 -4.91 7.79 -4.95
C PRO A 23 -4.47 8.71 -6.11
N LEU A 24 -4.56 10.03 -5.94
CA LEU A 24 -4.18 11.03 -6.95
C LEU A 24 -2.86 11.72 -6.64
N GLU A 25 -2.21 11.35 -5.54
CA GLU A 25 -0.90 11.90 -5.20
C GLU A 25 0.14 11.49 -6.26
N ASN A 26 0.97 12.44 -6.67
CA ASN A 26 1.95 12.28 -7.76
C ASN A 26 1.32 11.94 -9.13
N LEU A 27 0.04 12.31 -9.35
CA LEU A 27 -0.64 12.24 -10.65
C LEU A 27 -1.03 13.64 -11.14
N THR A 28 -0.04 14.54 -11.29
CA THR A 28 -0.33 15.86 -11.88
C THR A 28 -0.68 15.71 -13.36
N GLN A 29 -1.37 16.72 -13.92
CA GLN A 29 -1.65 16.75 -15.36
C GLN A 29 -0.37 16.62 -16.20
N MET A 30 0.72 17.24 -15.75
CA MET A 30 2.01 17.15 -16.43
C MET A 30 2.60 15.74 -16.38
N ASP A 31 2.47 15.04 -15.24
CA ASP A 31 2.92 13.65 -15.11
C ASP A 31 2.13 12.71 -16.03
N ILE A 32 0.82 12.90 -16.10
CA ILE A 32 -0.07 12.12 -16.98
C ILE A 32 0.30 12.35 -18.45
N LEU A 33 0.44 13.62 -18.88
CA LEU A 33 0.83 13.96 -20.25
C LEU A 33 2.22 13.42 -20.59
N THR A 34 3.14 13.43 -19.63
CA THR A 34 4.49 12.87 -19.79
C THR A 34 4.45 11.35 -19.93
N ALA A 35 3.64 10.67 -19.11
CA ALA A 35 3.44 9.22 -19.22
C ALA A 35 2.84 8.83 -20.57
N ILE A 36 1.86 9.59 -21.07
CA ILE A 36 1.25 9.39 -22.40
C ILE A 36 2.30 9.55 -23.52
N ARG A 37 3.09 10.63 -23.47
CA ARG A 37 4.16 10.86 -24.46
C ARG A 37 5.20 9.74 -24.44
N ASN A 38 5.63 9.31 -23.26
CA ASN A 38 6.59 8.23 -23.10
C ASN A 38 6.04 6.89 -23.59
N ALA A 39 4.76 6.59 -23.32
CA ALA A 39 4.10 5.37 -23.80
C ALA A 39 3.87 5.37 -25.32
N THR A 40 3.69 6.56 -25.92
CA THR A 40 3.53 6.73 -27.38
C THR A 40 4.85 6.49 -28.11
N GLY A 41 5.97 6.86 -27.49
CA GLY A 41 7.30 6.74 -28.08
C GLY A 41 7.51 7.69 -29.27
N PRO A 42 8.43 7.38 -30.20
CA PRO A 42 8.81 8.28 -31.28
C PRO A 42 7.82 8.35 -32.44
N ARG A 43 6.80 7.47 -32.47
CA ARG A 43 5.82 7.40 -33.56
C ARG A 43 4.59 8.22 -33.22
N PRO A 44 4.01 8.96 -34.19
CA PRO A 44 2.74 9.63 -33.97
C PRO A 44 1.64 8.59 -33.68
N ALA A 45 0.85 8.82 -32.62
CA ALA A 45 -0.31 8.01 -32.29
C ALA A 45 -1.61 8.81 -32.53
N LEU A 46 -2.62 8.11 -33.02
CA LEU A 46 -3.97 8.66 -33.21
C LEU A 46 -4.81 8.61 -31.93
N PHE A 47 -4.42 7.74 -30.98
CA PHE A 47 -5.13 7.50 -29.72
C PHE A 47 -4.15 7.47 -28.55
N VAL A 48 -4.67 7.69 -27.34
CA VAL A 48 -3.90 7.61 -26.10
C VAL A 48 -3.52 6.15 -25.81
N PRO A 49 -2.26 5.83 -25.53
CA PRO A 49 -1.86 4.44 -25.21
C PRO A 49 -2.41 3.97 -23.86
N GLU A 50 -3.04 2.80 -23.82
CA GLU A 50 -3.54 2.15 -22.59
C GLU A 50 -2.43 1.89 -21.57
N VAL A 51 -1.22 1.61 -22.05
CA VAL A 51 -0.03 1.36 -21.22
C VAL A 51 0.30 2.54 -20.29
N ALA A 52 0.00 3.78 -20.69
CA ALA A 52 0.21 4.94 -19.83
C ALA A 52 -0.67 4.87 -18.58
N PHE A 53 -1.95 4.50 -18.75
CA PHE A 53 -2.88 4.30 -17.65
C PHE A 53 -2.43 3.14 -16.76
N GLU A 54 -2.11 1.99 -17.35
CA GLU A 54 -1.65 0.82 -16.57
C GLU A 54 -0.44 1.15 -15.71
N LEU A 55 0.54 1.87 -16.28
CA LEU A 55 1.77 2.23 -15.58
C LEU A 55 1.49 3.17 -14.40
N LEU A 56 0.62 4.16 -14.59
CA LEU A 56 0.24 5.10 -13.52
C LEU A 56 -0.54 4.39 -12.40
N VAL A 57 -1.46 3.48 -12.74
CA VAL A 57 -2.20 2.69 -11.74
C VAL A 57 -1.29 1.72 -11.00
N LYS A 58 -0.37 1.03 -11.69
CA LYS A 58 0.61 0.13 -11.06
C LYS A 58 1.47 0.88 -10.04
N ARG A 59 1.87 2.13 -10.33
CA ARG A 59 2.58 2.99 -9.36
C ARG A 59 1.75 3.30 -8.12
N GLN A 60 0.45 3.56 -8.25
CA GLN A 60 -0.43 3.78 -7.09
C GLN A 60 -0.60 2.49 -6.27
N ILE A 61 -0.72 1.32 -6.91
CA ILE A 61 -0.81 0.03 -6.23
C ILE A 61 0.47 -0.27 -5.43
N GLN A 62 1.65 0.05 -5.97
CA GLN A 62 2.93 -0.13 -5.29
C GLN A 62 3.02 0.63 -3.95
N ARG A 63 2.32 1.76 -3.82
CA ARG A 63 2.29 2.54 -2.57
C ARG A 63 1.54 1.83 -1.43
N LEU A 64 0.78 0.79 -1.74
CA LEU A 64 0.10 -0.03 -0.73
C LEU A 64 1.03 -1.05 -0.07
N GLU A 65 2.23 -1.27 -0.63
CA GLU A 65 3.19 -2.26 -0.12
C GLU A 65 3.72 -1.87 1.27
N GLU A 66 4.19 -0.64 1.44
CA GLU A 66 4.72 -0.13 2.71
C GLU A 66 3.72 -0.26 3.88
N PRO A 67 2.47 0.24 3.80
CA PRO A 67 1.51 0.06 4.89
C PRO A 67 1.15 -1.42 5.13
N SER A 68 1.20 -2.27 4.09
CA SER A 68 0.96 -3.71 4.22
C SER A 68 2.08 -4.40 4.98
N LEU A 69 3.34 -4.11 4.66
CA LEU A 69 4.49 -4.63 5.40
C LEU A 69 4.47 -4.17 6.85
N ARG A 70 4.13 -2.89 7.09
CA ARG A 70 4.00 -2.36 8.45
C ARG A 70 2.91 -3.08 9.25
N CYS A 71 1.80 -3.45 8.62
CA CYS A 71 0.77 -4.26 9.25
C CYS A 71 1.31 -5.61 9.72
N VAL A 72 2.08 -6.31 8.86
CA VAL A 72 2.72 -7.59 9.19
C VAL A 72 3.67 -7.46 10.38
N GLU A 73 4.50 -6.42 10.40
CA GLU A 73 5.42 -6.14 11.52
C GLU A 73 4.67 -5.98 12.84
N LEU A 74 3.60 -5.18 12.85
CA LEU A 74 2.80 -4.94 14.06
C LEU A 74 2.11 -6.21 14.58
N VAL A 75 1.60 -7.05 13.67
CA VAL A 75 1.03 -8.35 14.04
C VAL A 75 2.11 -9.28 14.61
N HIS A 76 3.29 -9.31 13.98
CA HIS A 76 4.41 -10.10 14.47
C HIS A 76 4.85 -9.66 15.88
N GLU A 77 4.94 -8.36 16.14
CA GLU A 77 5.20 -7.82 17.48
C GLU A 77 4.13 -8.23 18.50
N GLU A 78 2.84 -8.20 18.14
CA GLU A 78 1.75 -8.65 19.01
C GLU A 78 1.83 -10.15 19.30
N MET A 79 2.15 -10.98 18.29
CA MET A 79 2.35 -12.41 18.49
C MET A 79 3.52 -12.70 19.44
N GLN A 80 4.65 -12.01 19.28
CA GLN A 80 5.79 -12.13 20.20
C GLN A 80 5.42 -11.70 21.63
N ARG A 81 4.64 -10.63 21.79
CA ARG A 81 4.13 -10.17 23.09
C ARG A 81 3.26 -11.24 23.76
N MET A 82 2.38 -11.89 23.01
CA MET A 82 1.53 -12.98 23.51
C MET A 82 2.37 -14.17 23.99
N VAL A 83 3.37 -14.61 23.20
CA VAL A 83 4.26 -15.73 23.58
C VAL A 83 5.01 -15.41 24.88
N LYS A 84 5.57 -14.21 25.00
CA LYS A 84 6.25 -13.76 26.24
C LYS A 84 5.31 -13.76 27.44
N HIS A 85 4.07 -13.30 27.26
CA HIS A 85 3.07 -13.28 28.33
C HIS A 85 2.72 -14.69 28.82
N CYS A 86 2.57 -15.67 27.92
CA CYS A 86 2.34 -17.07 28.29
C CYS A 86 3.55 -17.71 29.00
N GLY A 87 4.77 -17.37 28.58
CA GLY A 87 6.00 -17.84 29.22
C GLY A 87 6.18 -17.32 30.66
N LEU A 88 5.66 -16.13 30.96
CA LEU A 88 5.67 -15.54 32.31
C LEU A 88 4.61 -16.16 33.23
N THR A 89 3.50 -16.67 32.71
CA THR A 89 2.46 -17.35 33.51
C THR A 89 2.79 -18.80 33.87
N THR A 90 3.94 -19.32 33.45
CA THR A 90 4.37 -20.71 33.69
C THR A 90 5.56 -20.81 34.68
N GLN A 91 5.90 -19.72 35.38
CA GLN A 91 6.87 -19.69 36.49
C GLN A 91 6.19 -19.32 37.80
#